data_AF-A0A9D7M379-F1
#
_entry.id   AF-A0A9D7M379-F1
#
_cell.length_a   1.000
_cell.length_b   1.000
_cell.length_c   1.000
_cell.angle_alpha   90.00
_cell.angle_beta   90.00
_cell.angle_gamma   90.00
#
_symmetry.space_group_name_H-M   'P 1'
#
loop_
_entity.id
_entity.type
_entity.pdbx_description
1 polymer ?
#
loop_
_entity_poly.entity_id
_entity_poly.type
_entity_poly.pdbx_seq_one_letter_code
_entity_poly.pdbx_strand_id
1 'polypeptide(L)'
;MKKYLLLTALSFAVITSSIAQTGSKYGTDSVTCITNISLFNEYFKQNNFVDALEPWRWVFSNCPAATKRTYLNGATMFEKLIADEKDPAVKSKYLDSLLAIYDQRIQYFGEEGLVLGKKALAIYDFAPERKEEINALFKKSVEKEGPKSGPAVLYKYFQVNTELFAEKKITKEDVIDVYDQVSEQIDANLEGPDSANYDKSRMNVETFFGPFATCEDLVEIYTPRLKATPDNVVLLRKIVNLFGKKDVMMQQFICRLQKISTKQNPLQKLL
;
A
#
# COMPACT_ATOMS: atom_id res chain seq x y z
N MET A 1 -2.18 -8.94 61.67
CA MET A 1 -3.42 -9.34 60.95
C MET A 1 -3.21 -9.09 59.47
N LYS A 2 -3.18 -10.17 58.67
CA LYS A 2 -2.87 -10.19 57.23
C LYS A 2 -4.00 -9.52 56.44
N LYS A 3 -3.73 -8.47 55.67
CA LYS A 3 -4.63 -7.97 54.61
C LYS A 3 -4.11 -8.48 53.27
N TYR A 4 -4.90 -9.36 52.66
CA TYR A 4 -4.61 -10.02 51.40
C TYR A 4 -4.76 -9.04 50.23
N LEU A 5 -3.78 -9.05 49.32
CA LEU A 5 -3.86 -8.48 47.98
C LEU A 5 -4.98 -9.19 47.19
N LEU A 6 -5.91 -8.41 46.64
CA LEU A 6 -6.82 -8.85 45.58
C LEU A 6 -6.24 -8.38 44.23
N LEU A 7 -5.59 -9.29 43.52
CA LEU A 7 -5.28 -9.13 42.09
C LEU A 7 -6.54 -9.45 41.28
N THR A 8 -7.19 -8.43 40.73
CA THR A 8 -8.22 -8.61 39.70
C THR A 8 -7.52 -8.67 38.34
N ALA A 9 -7.36 -9.88 37.81
CA ALA A 9 -6.93 -10.09 36.44
C ALA A 9 -8.08 -9.69 35.49
N LEU A 10 -7.94 -8.54 34.83
CA LEU A 10 -8.85 -8.09 33.78
C LEU A 10 -8.47 -8.83 32.48
N SER A 11 -9.10 -9.97 32.23
CA SER A 11 -8.95 -10.71 30.97
C SER A 11 -9.61 -9.92 29.84
N PHE A 12 -8.79 -9.29 29.01
CA PHE A 12 -9.21 -8.66 27.77
C PHE A 12 -9.60 -9.76 26.78
N ALA A 13 -10.90 -10.02 26.62
CA ALA A 13 -11.39 -10.90 25.57
C ALA A 13 -11.18 -10.19 24.22
N VAL A 14 -10.17 -10.61 23.47
CA VAL A 14 -10.00 -10.22 22.07
C VAL A 14 -11.13 -10.89 21.29
N ILE A 15 -12.16 -10.14 20.95
CA ILE A 15 -13.22 -10.58 20.05
C ILE A 15 -12.62 -10.56 18.64
N THR A 16 -11.97 -11.64 18.22
CA THR A 16 -11.74 -11.88 16.80
C THR A 16 -13.07 -12.24 16.18
N SER A 17 -13.68 -11.31 15.45
CA SER A 17 -14.88 -11.56 14.64
C SER A 17 -14.52 -12.46 13.46
N SER A 18 -14.39 -13.75 13.71
CA SER A 18 -14.46 -14.78 12.67
C SER A 18 -15.93 -14.90 12.27
N ILE A 19 -16.30 -14.40 11.09
CA ILE A 19 -17.60 -14.73 10.50
C ILE A 19 -17.54 -16.21 10.11
N ALA A 20 -17.84 -17.08 11.07
CA ALA A 20 -18.13 -18.47 10.80
C ALA A 20 -19.52 -18.53 10.15
N GLN A 21 -19.58 -18.49 8.81
CA GLN A 21 -20.79 -18.92 8.12
C GLN A 21 -20.93 -20.42 8.33
N THR A 22 -21.87 -20.83 9.17
CA THR A 22 -22.23 -22.23 9.46
C THR A 22 -22.97 -22.90 8.30
N GLY A 23 -22.64 -22.57 7.05
CA GLY A 23 -23.32 -23.04 5.83
C GLY A 23 -22.34 -23.29 4.67
N SER A 24 -22.85 -23.85 3.57
CA SER A 24 -22.07 -24.04 2.34
C SER A 24 -21.54 -22.71 1.80
N LYS A 25 -20.29 -22.67 1.35
CA LYS A 25 -19.70 -21.48 0.70
C LYS A 25 -20.47 -21.02 -0.55
N TYR A 26 -21.31 -21.89 -1.12
CA TYR A 26 -22.17 -21.61 -2.26
C TYR A 26 -23.53 -21.01 -1.88
N GLY A 27 -23.77 -20.74 -0.59
CA GLY A 27 -25.06 -20.27 -0.09
C GLY A 27 -26.12 -21.38 -0.02
N THR A 28 -27.39 -20.98 0.04
CA THR A 28 -28.54 -21.89 0.14
C THR A 28 -28.90 -22.56 -1.18
N ASP A 29 -28.59 -21.93 -2.32
CA ASP A 29 -28.81 -22.48 -3.66
C ASP A 29 -27.48 -22.69 -4.39
N SER A 30 -26.87 -23.85 -4.13
CA SER A 30 -25.57 -24.18 -4.70
C SER A 30 -25.59 -24.39 -6.21
N VAL A 31 -26.71 -24.87 -6.77
CA VAL A 31 -26.84 -25.15 -8.20
C VAL A 31 -26.82 -23.84 -8.99
N THR A 32 -27.62 -22.86 -8.55
CA THR A 32 -27.68 -21.54 -9.20
C THR A 32 -26.37 -20.78 -9.01
N CYS A 33 -25.72 -20.89 -7.85
CA CYS A 33 -24.39 -20.31 -7.65
C CYS A 33 -23.34 -20.87 -8.60
N ILE A 34 -23.22 -22.21 -8.71
CA ILE A 34 -22.24 -22.84 -9.60
C ILE A 34 -22.53 -22.52 -11.07
N THR A 35 -23.81 -22.47 -11.44
CA THR A 35 -24.25 -22.11 -12.80
C THR A 35 -23.81 -20.69 -13.14
N ASN A 36 -24.13 -19.70 -12.31
CA ASN A 36 -23.75 -18.32 -12.56
C ASN A 36 -22.23 -18.10 -12.52
N ILE A 37 -21.50 -18.80 -11.64
CA ILE A 37 -20.02 -18.78 -11.67
C ILE A 37 -19.50 -19.26 -13.02
N SER A 38 -20.08 -20.34 -13.56
CA SER A 38 -19.65 -20.91 -14.84
C SER A 38 -19.95 -19.96 -16.01
N LEU A 39 -21.18 -19.42 -16.06
CA LEU A 39 -21.60 -18.45 -17.07
C LEU A 39 -20.73 -17.19 -17.03
N PHE A 40 -20.54 -16.60 -15.84
CA PHE A 40 -19.69 -15.42 -15.66
C PHE A 40 -18.27 -15.66 -16.18
N ASN A 41 -17.65 -16.78 -15.79
CA ASN A 41 -16.28 -17.08 -16.22
C ASN A 41 -16.18 -17.31 -17.73
N GLU A 42 -17.20 -17.89 -18.36
CA GLU A 42 -17.20 -18.10 -19.80
C GLU A 42 -17.32 -16.79 -20.58
N TYR A 43 -18.29 -15.94 -20.23
CA TYR A 43 -18.42 -14.61 -20.83
C TYR A 43 -17.18 -13.73 -20.58
N PHE A 44 -16.61 -13.78 -19.38
CA PHE A 44 -15.39 -13.05 -19.05
C PHE A 44 -14.20 -13.47 -19.92
N LYS A 45 -13.99 -14.78 -20.17
CA LYS A 45 -12.92 -15.27 -21.05
C LYS A 45 -13.07 -14.76 -22.48
N GLN A 46 -14.31 -14.60 -22.94
CA GLN A 46 -14.63 -14.08 -24.27
C GLN A 46 -14.57 -12.54 -24.33
N ASN A 47 -14.25 -11.86 -23.22
CA ASN A 47 -14.36 -10.41 -23.04
C ASN A 47 -15.77 -9.84 -23.30
N ASN A 48 -16.80 -10.69 -23.24
CA ASN A 48 -18.19 -10.25 -23.37
C ASN A 48 -18.71 -9.75 -22.01
N PHE A 49 -18.31 -8.53 -21.63
CA PHE A 49 -18.62 -7.99 -20.30
C PHE A 49 -20.10 -7.63 -20.12
N VAL A 50 -20.80 -7.29 -21.21
CA VAL A 50 -22.23 -6.99 -21.15
C VAL A 50 -23.00 -8.21 -20.64
N ASP A 51 -22.77 -9.38 -21.24
CA ASP A 51 -23.44 -10.61 -20.82
C ASP A 51 -22.85 -11.21 -19.53
N ALA A 52 -21.59 -10.86 -19.19
CA ALA A 52 -20.98 -11.27 -17.94
C ALA A 52 -21.58 -10.57 -16.70
N LEU A 53 -22.17 -9.38 -16.85
CA LEU A 53 -22.64 -8.55 -15.73
C LEU A 53 -23.75 -9.22 -14.91
N GLU A 54 -24.75 -9.80 -15.57
CA GLU A 54 -25.88 -10.44 -14.88
C GLU A 54 -25.44 -11.62 -14.00
N PRO A 55 -24.77 -12.67 -14.53
CA PRO A 55 -24.32 -13.78 -13.72
C PRO A 55 -23.30 -13.35 -12.65
N TRP A 56 -22.46 -12.35 -12.95
CA TRP A 56 -21.53 -11.80 -11.97
C TRP A 56 -22.25 -11.15 -10.78
N ARG A 57 -23.23 -10.27 -11.03
CA ARG A 57 -24.02 -9.60 -9.97
C ARG A 57 -24.75 -10.60 -9.11
N TRP A 58 -25.27 -11.66 -9.72
CA TRP A 58 -25.94 -12.73 -9.00
C TRP A 58 -24.98 -13.41 -8.01
N VAL A 59 -23.78 -13.80 -8.46
CA VAL A 59 -22.77 -14.45 -7.60
C VAL A 59 -22.29 -13.52 -6.49
N PHE A 60 -22.00 -12.26 -6.84
CA PHE A 60 -21.55 -11.23 -5.89
C PHE A 60 -22.54 -11.02 -4.73
N SER A 61 -23.84 -11.09 -5.02
CA SER A 61 -24.90 -10.83 -4.04
C SER A 61 -25.29 -12.09 -3.25
N ASN A 62 -25.36 -13.25 -3.91
CA ASN A 62 -26.02 -14.44 -3.34
C ASN A 62 -25.04 -15.51 -2.84
N CYS A 63 -23.82 -15.57 -3.38
CA CYS A 63 -22.80 -16.51 -2.91
C CYS A 63 -21.40 -15.88 -2.85
N PRO A 64 -21.22 -14.79 -2.09
CA PRO A 64 -19.98 -14.02 -2.04
C PRO A 64 -18.76 -14.81 -1.52
N ALA A 65 -18.98 -15.88 -0.72
CA ALA A 65 -17.92 -16.75 -0.21
C ALA A 65 -17.48 -17.86 -1.20
N ALA A 66 -18.18 -18.03 -2.33
CA ALA A 66 -18.02 -19.21 -3.18
C ALA A 66 -16.65 -19.29 -3.84
N THR A 67 -16.15 -18.18 -4.37
CA THR A 67 -14.84 -18.10 -5.01
C THR A 67 -14.27 -16.69 -5.05
N LYS A 68 -12.99 -16.57 -4.71
CA LYS A 68 -12.21 -15.34 -4.84
C LYS A 68 -12.17 -14.82 -6.29
N ARG A 69 -12.31 -15.73 -7.27
CA ARG A 69 -12.26 -15.42 -8.71
C ARG A 69 -13.32 -14.40 -9.11
N THR A 70 -14.50 -14.42 -8.48
CA THR A 70 -15.58 -13.44 -8.72
C THR A 70 -15.10 -12.01 -8.53
N TYR A 71 -14.27 -11.77 -7.52
CA TYR A 71 -13.73 -10.44 -7.21
C TYR A 71 -12.56 -10.09 -8.12
N LEU A 72 -11.66 -11.04 -8.41
CA LEU A 72 -10.50 -10.80 -9.28
C LEU A 72 -10.94 -10.46 -10.71
N ASN A 73 -11.77 -11.31 -11.30
CA ASN A 73 -12.28 -11.08 -12.65
C ASN A 73 -13.29 -9.92 -12.67
N GLY A 74 -14.09 -9.78 -11.61
CA GLY A 74 -15.00 -8.64 -11.45
C GLY A 74 -14.24 -7.31 -11.49
N ALA A 75 -13.17 -7.17 -10.71
CA ALA A 75 -12.36 -5.96 -10.71
C ALA A 75 -11.82 -5.63 -12.12
N THR A 76 -11.20 -6.61 -12.80
CA THR A 76 -10.71 -6.44 -14.17
C THR A 76 -11.83 -6.09 -15.16
N MET A 77 -13.02 -6.66 -15.01
CA MET A 77 -14.17 -6.34 -15.85
C MET A 77 -14.60 -4.89 -15.63
N PHE A 78 -14.77 -4.44 -14.38
CA PHE A 78 -15.18 -3.06 -14.09
C PHE A 78 -14.10 -2.04 -14.47
N GLU A 79 -12.81 -2.34 -14.29
CA GLU A 79 -11.71 -1.49 -14.76
C GLU A 79 -11.82 -1.25 -16.29
N LYS A 80 -12.09 -2.29 -17.08
CA LYS A 80 -12.31 -2.16 -18.53
C LYS A 80 -13.60 -1.40 -18.87
N LEU A 81 -14.71 -1.69 -18.18
CA LEU A 81 -15.96 -0.95 -18.38
C LEU A 81 -15.79 0.54 -18.09
N ILE A 82 -15.04 0.92 -17.06
CA ILE A 82 -14.74 2.33 -16.77
C ILE A 82 -13.87 2.93 -17.88
N ALA A 83 -12.84 2.22 -18.35
CA ALA A 83 -11.95 2.72 -19.40
C ALA A 83 -12.70 2.99 -20.72
N ASP A 84 -13.64 2.12 -21.09
CA ASP A 84 -14.38 2.20 -22.35
C ASP A 84 -15.59 3.15 -22.30
N GLU A 85 -16.10 3.45 -21.10
CA GLU A 85 -17.27 4.32 -20.90
C GLU A 85 -16.95 5.79 -21.20
N LYS A 86 -17.92 6.52 -21.75
CA LYS A 86 -17.80 7.95 -22.07
C LYS A 86 -18.64 8.82 -21.14
N ASP A 87 -19.75 8.30 -20.63
CA ASP A 87 -20.61 9.02 -19.70
C ASP A 87 -19.97 9.10 -18.30
N PRO A 88 -19.65 10.30 -17.78
CA PRO A 88 -19.07 10.46 -16.45
C PRO A 88 -19.94 9.90 -15.32
N ALA A 89 -21.27 10.00 -15.43
CA ALA A 89 -22.19 9.49 -14.41
C ALA A 89 -22.20 7.95 -14.38
N VAL A 90 -22.04 7.31 -15.55
CA VAL A 90 -21.94 5.85 -15.63
C VAL A 90 -20.57 5.37 -15.13
N LYS A 91 -19.48 6.07 -15.50
CA LYS A 91 -18.13 5.84 -14.95
C LYS A 91 -18.12 5.84 -13.42
N SER A 92 -18.75 6.84 -12.80
CA SER A 92 -18.85 6.92 -11.34
C SER A 92 -19.52 5.68 -10.73
N LYS A 93 -20.62 5.20 -11.32
CA LYS A 93 -21.33 4.00 -10.83
C LYS A 93 -20.51 2.72 -10.99
N TYR A 94 -19.73 2.61 -12.08
CA TYR A 94 -18.81 1.49 -12.26
C TYR A 94 -17.65 1.55 -11.28
N LEU A 95 -17.12 2.75 -10.98
CA LEU A 95 -16.11 2.92 -9.93
C LEU A 95 -16.68 2.53 -8.57
N ASP A 96 -17.89 2.96 -8.20
CA ASP A 96 -18.53 2.55 -6.94
C ASP A 96 -18.65 1.03 -6.82
N SER A 97 -19.02 0.37 -7.92
CA SER A 97 -19.08 -1.10 -7.99
C SER A 97 -17.69 -1.72 -7.81
N LEU A 98 -16.66 -1.17 -8.47
CA LEU A 98 -15.28 -1.62 -8.33
C LEU A 98 -14.76 -1.46 -6.88
N LEU A 99 -15.10 -0.37 -6.20
CA LEU A 99 -14.73 -0.17 -4.80
C LEU A 99 -15.43 -1.16 -3.87
N ALA A 100 -16.71 -1.43 -4.10
CA ALA A 100 -17.46 -2.44 -3.37
C ALA A 100 -16.88 -3.86 -3.57
N ILE A 101 -16.35 -4.15 -4.76
CA ILE A 101 -15.64 -5.41 -5.03
C ILE A 101 -14.44 -5.59 -4.12
N TYR A 102 -13.62 -4.55 -3.95
CA TYR A 102 -12.47 -4.63 -3.07
C TYR A 102 -12.88 -4.79 -1.60
N ASP A 103 -13.88 -4.05 -1.14
CA ASP A 103 -14.37 -4.13 0.25
C ASP A 103 -14.93 -5.52 0.57
N GLN A 104 -15.76 -6.06 -0.32
CA GLN A 104 -16.33 -7.39 -0.12
C GLN A 104 -15.26 -8.49 -0.27
N ARG A 105 -14.26 -8.32 -1.15
CA ARG A 105 -13.12 -9.26 -1.20
C ARG A 105 -12.38 -9.30 0.14
N ILE A 106 -12.12 -8.15 0.76
CA ILE A 106 -11.50 -8.09 2.09
C ILE A 106 -12.36 -8.83 3.11
N GLN A 107 -13.66 -8.58 3.11
CA GLN A 107 -14.60 -9.22 4.03
C GLN A 107 -14.59 -10.75 3.93
N TYR A 108 -14.59 -11.32 2.73
CA TYR A 108 -14.76 -12.77 2.53
C TYR A 108 -13.44 -13.54 2.35
N PHE A 109 -12.36 -12.88 1.91
CA PHE A 109 -11.09 -13.55 1.57
C PHE A 109 -9.86 -12.93 2.26
N GLY A 110 -10.03 -11.87 3.05
CA GLY A 110 -8.93 -11.21 3.74
C GLY A 110 -7.98 -10.49 2.78
N GLU A 111 -6.68 -10.61 3.03
CA GLU A 111 -5.61 -9.91 2.28
C GLU A 111 -5.78 -8.38 2.28
N GLU A 112 -6.19 -7.84 3.43
CA GLU A 112 -6.57 -6.44 3.56
C GLU A 112 -5.50 -5.48 3.02
N GLY A 113 -4.22 -5.69 3.38
CA GLY A 113 -3.13 -4.85 2.89
C GLY A 113 -3.05 -4.85 1.35
N LEU A 114 -2.84 -6.02 0.76
CA LEU A 114 -2.81 -6.21 -0.69
C LEU A 114 -4.03 -5.62 -1.42
N VAL A 115 -5.25 -5.83 -0.89
CA VAL A 115 -6.49 -5.38 -1.55
C VAL A 115 -6.66 -3.87 -1.43
N LEU A 116 -6.30 -3.26 -0.30
CA LEU A 116 -6.32 -1.80 -0.14
C LEU A 116 -5.36 -1.12 -1.11
N GLY A 117 -4.16 -1.68 -1.33
CA GLY A 117 -3.21 -1.15 -2.32
C GLY A 117 -3.79 -1.16 -3.74
N LYS A 118 -4.50 -2.24 -4.12
CA LYS A 118 -5.21 -2.32 -5.41
C LYS A 118 -6.38 -1.33 -5.49
N LYS A 119 -7.15 -1.18 -4.41
CA LYS A 119 -8.24 -0.20 -4.32
C LYS A 119 -7.72 1.22 -4.51
N ALA A 120 -6.61 1.55 -3.86
CA ALA A 120 -5.97 2.86 -4.00
C ALA A 120 -5.47 3.13 -5.42
N LEU A 121 -4.88 2.13 -6.10
CA LEU A 121 -4.50 2.25 -7.52
C LEU A 121 -5.71 2.52 -8.42
N ALA A 122 -6.82 1.79 -8.23
CA ALA A 122 -8.03 2.02 -9.02
C ALA A 122 -8.62 3.42 -8.82
N ILE A 123 -8.65 3.93 -7.59
CA ILE A 123 -9.09 5.31 -7.32
C ILE A 123 -8.11 6.30 -7.94
N TYR A 124 -6.80 6.05 -7.85
CA TYR A 124 -5.79 6.90 -8.47
C TYR A 124 -5.99 7.01 -9.99
N ASP A 125 -6.30 5.90 -10.67
CA ASP A 125 -6.46 5.87 -12.12
C ASP A 125 -7.77 6.51 -12.60
N PHE A 126 -8.86 6.38 -11.83
CA PHE A 126 -10.20 6.78 -12.28
C PHE A 126 -10.84 7.96 -11.54
N ALA A 127 -10.31 8.32 -10.37
CA ALA A 127 -10.76 9.43 -9.54
C ALA A 127 -9.56 10.10 -8.81
N PRO A 128 -8.54 10.58 -9.55
CA PRO A 128 -7.29 11.10 -8.99
C PRO A 128 -7.48 12.35 -8.11
N GLU A 129 -8.64 13.00 -8.18
CA GLU A 129 -9.00 14.11 -7.29
C GLU A 129 -9.16 13.68 -5.81
N ARG A 130 -9.36 12.39 -5.53
CA ARG A 130 -9.55 11.85 -4.17
C ARG A 130 -8.21 11.59 -3.44
N LYS A 131 -7.26 12.52 -3.53
CA LYS A 131 -5.85 12.31 -3.10
C LYS A 131 -5.69 11.91 -1.63
N GLU A 132 -6.41 12.54 -0.72
CA GLU A 132 -6.33 12.22 0.72
C GLU A 132 -6.81 10.81 1.02
N GLU A 133 -7.86 10.35 0.33
CA GLU A 133 -8.35 8.98 0.47
C GLU A 133 -7.37 7.98 -0.14
N ILE A 134 -6.88 8.25 -1.35
CA ILE A 134 -5.87 7.41 -2.01
C ILE A 134 -4.65 7.26 -1.10
N ASN A 135 -4.18 8.36 -0.51
CA ASN A 135 -3.04 8.36 0.40
C ASN A 135 -3.30 7.51 1.65
N ALA A 136 -4.48 7.66 2.27
CA ALA A 136 -4.85 6.89 3.45
C ALA A 136 -4.91 5.38 3.18
N LEU A 137 -5.47 4.99 2.02
CA LEU A 137 -5.53 3.59 1.60
C LEU A 137 -4.14 3.02 1.30
N PHE A 138 -3.29 3.76 0.60
CA PHE A 138 -1.91 3.36 0.35
C PHE A 138 -1.11 3.22 1.64
N LYS A 139 -1.19 4.20 2.55
CA LYS A 139 -0.51 4.14 3.85
C LYS A 139 -0.88 2.85 4.59
N LYS A 140 -2.17 2.56 4.73
CA LYS A 140 -2.66 1.35 5.41
C LYS A 140 -2.23 0.07 4.70
N SER A 141 -2.20 0.06 3.36
CA SER A 141 -1.69 -1.06 2.57
C SER A 141 -0.21 -1.32 2.84
N VAL A 142 0.61 -0.27 2.75
CA VAL A 142 2.08 -0.33 2.86
C VAL A 142 2.53 -0.70 4.27
N GLU A 143 1.83 -0.21 5.30
CA GLU A 143 2.07 -0.59 6.69
C GLU A 143 1.74 -2.06 6.97
N LYS A 144 0.70 -2.60 6.33
CA LYS A 144 0.27 -4.00 6.50
C LYS A 144 1.15 -4.99 5.74
N GLU A 145 1.47 -4.69 4.49
CA GLU A 145 2.24 -5.60 3.64
C GLU A 145 3.76 -5.48 3.89
N GLY A 146 4.23 -4.31 4.33
CA GLY A 146 5.66 -4.07 4.54
C GLY A 146 6.45 -4.39 3.26
N PRO A 147 7.56 -5.13 3.33
CA PRO A 147 8.33 -5.55 2.15
C PRO A 147 7.54 -6.35 1.10
N LYS A 148 6.33 -6.85 1.39
CA LYS A 148 5.48 -7.53 0.39
C LYS A 148 4.64 -6.57 -0.46
N SER A 149 4.67 -5.27 -0.16
CA SER A 149 3.96 -4.24 -0.91
C SER A 149 4.38 -4.25 -2.38
N GLY A 150 3.40 -4.29 -3.29
CA GLY A 150 3.70 -4.33 -4.73
C GLY A 150 4.45 -3.08 -5.22
N PRO A 151 5.32 -3.20 -6.24
CA PRO A 151 6.17 -2.10 -6.71
C PRO A 151 5.36 -0.87 -7.16
N ALA A 152 4.26 -1.08 -7.88
CA ALA A 152 3.36 0.00 -8.31
C ALA A 152 2.68 0.71 -7.12
N VAL A 153 2.31 -0.02 -6.06
CA VAL A 153 1.71 0.53 -4.84
C VAL A 153 2.71 1.44 -4.14
N LEU A 154 3.96 0.98 -3.98
CA LEU A 154 5.05 1.75 -3.37
C LEU A 154 5.34 3.05 -4.12
N TYR A 155 5.49 2.96 -5.44
CA TYR A 155 5.70 4.12 -6.29
C TYR A 155 4.54 5.12 -6.19
N LYS A 156 3.29 4.67 -6.37
CA LYS A 156 2.13 5.55 -6.35
C LYS A 156 1.83 6.14 -4.98
N TYR A 157 2.12 5.40 -3.92
CA TYR A 157 2.04 5.93 -2.56
C TYR A 157 2.98 7.13 -2.38
N PHE A 158 4.24 7.00 -2.78
CA PHE A 158 5.18 8.10 -2.71
C PHE A 158 4.75 9.27 -3.60
N GLN A 159 4.32 8.99 -4.84
CA GLN A 159 3.86 10.02 -5.78
C GLN A 159 2.71 10.86 -5.20
N VAL A 160 1.68 10.23 -4.63
CA VAL A 160 0.53 10.94 -4.04
C VAL A 160 0.97 11.84 -2.86
N ASN A 161 1.97 11.43 -2.07
CA ASN A 161 2.48 12.30 -1.01
C ASN A 161 3.21 13.53 -1.59
N THR A 162 3.95 13.40 -2.68
CA THR A 162 4.54 14.57 -3.35
C THR A 162 3.46 15.53 -3.90
N GLU A 163 2.35 15.00 -4.41
CA GLU A 163 1.20 15.78 -4.88
C GLU A 163 0.50 16.50 -3.71
N LEU A 164 0.26 15.82 -2.60
CA LEU A 164 -0.32 16.42 -1.39
C LEU A 164 0.58 17.51 -0.79
N PHE A 165 1.90 17.36 -0.84
CA PHE A 165 2.83 18.40 -0.42
C PHE A 165 2.74 19.63 -1.33
N ALA A 166 2.67 19.45 -2.65
CA ALA A 166 2.50 20.55 -3.59
C ALA A 166 1.19 21.33 -3.33
N GLU A 167 0.17 20.63 -2.84
CA GLU A 167 -1.11 21.19 -2.39
C GLU A 167 -1.07 21.73 -0.95
N LYS A 168 0.09 21.73 -0.29
CA LYS A 168 0.33 22.21 1.09
C LYS A 168 -0.51 21.46 2.15
N LYS A 169 -0.88 20.20 1.88
CA LYS A 169 -1.69 19.34 2.76
C LYS A 169 -0.86 18.57 3.77
N ILE A 170 0.41 18.33 3.47
CA ILE A 170 1.38 17.62 4.32
C ILE A 170 2.69 18.41 4.35
N THR A 171 3.59 18.07 5.28
CA THR A 171 4.88 18.75 5.41
C THR A 171 5.95 18.08 4.56
N LYS A 172 7.13 18.72 4.50
CA LYS A 172 8.28 18.16 3.79
C LYS A 172 8.82 16.92 4.50
N GLU A 173 8.77 16.94 5.83
CA GLU A 173 9.11 15.82 6.70
C GLU A 173 8.23 14.61 6.40
N ASP A 174 6.92 14.80 6.20
CA ASP A 174 6.01 13.70 5.84
C ASP A 174 6.44 13.03 4.52
N VAL A 175 6.84 13.80 3.51
CA VAL A 175 7.33 13.26 2.22
C VAL A 175 8.61 12.45 2.42
N ILE A 176 9.54 12.93 3.24
CA ILE A 176 10.80 12.23 3.52
C ILE A 176 10.57 10.94 4.31
N ASP A 177 9.58 10.91 5.20
CA ASP A 177 9.25 9.71 5.97
C ASP A 177 8.65 8.62 5.08
N VAL A 178 7.77 9.02 4.16
CA VAL A 178 7.22 8.12 3.16
C VAL A 178 8.32 7.62 2.22
N TYR A 179 9.25 8.49 1.80
CA TYR A 179 10.41 8.09 1.00
C TYR A 179 11.26 7.04 1.73
N ASP A 180 11.58 7.26 3.01
CA ASP A 180 12.39 6.34 3.82
C ASP A 180 11.73 4.97 3.95
N GLN A 181 10.41 4.93 4.13
CA GLN A 181 9.64 3.70 4.23
C GLN A 181 9.58 2.97 2.88
N VAL A 182 9.24 3.68 1.81
CA VAL A 182 9.10 3.12 0.47
C VAL A 182 10.44 2.59 -0.05
N SER A 183 11.52 3.35 0.12
CA SER A 183 12.85 2.95 -0.35
C SER A 183 13.33 1.68 0.35
N GLU A 184 13.13 1.56 1.67
CA GLU A 184 13.48 0.34 2.41
C GLU A 184 12.73 -0.89 1.90
N GLN A 185 11.43 -0.74 1.62
CA GLN A 185 10.61 -1.85 1.12
C GLN A 185 10.96 -2.22 -0.33
N ILE A 186 11.32 -1.24 -1.16
CA ILE A 186 11.83 -1.50 -2.51
C ILE A 186 13.17 -2.24 -2.46
N ASP A 187 14.11 -1.75 -1.65
CA ASP A 187 15.47 -2.32 -1.55
C ASP A 187 15.43 -3.79 -1.09
N ALA A 188 14.52 -4.14 -0.20
CA ALA A 188 14.31 -5.51 0.27
C ALA A 188 13.92 -6.51 -0.85
N ASN A 189 13.52 -6.03 -2.03
CA ASN A 189 13.07 -6.86 -3.15
C ASN A 189 13.95 -6.79 -4.40
N LEU A 190 15.06 -6.04 -4.37
CA LEU A 190 15.92 -5.83 -5.55
C LEU A 190 16.69 -7.08 -6.01
N GLU A 191 16.76 -8.11 -5.18
CA GLU A 191 17.37 -9.41 -5.52
C GLU A 191 16.30 -10.50 -5.78
N GLY A 192 15.02 -10.14 -5.72
CA GLY A 192 13.90 -11.05 -5.87
C GLY A 192 13.48 -11.33 -7.32
N PRO A 193 12.49 -12.23 -7.53
CA PRO A 193 12.01 -12.59 -8.87
C PRO A 193 11.36 -11.43 -9.64
N ASP A 194 10.87 -10.41 -8.93
CA ASP A 194 10.23 -9.22 -9.51
C ASP A 194 11.15 -7.98 -9.48
N SER A 195 12.46 -8.19 -9.31
CA SER A 195 13.46 -7.13 -9.10
C SER A 195 13.42 -6.04 -10.17
N ALA A 196 13.16 -6.38 -11.45
CA ALA A 196 13.06 -5.40 -12.52
C ALA A 196 11.92 -4.37 -12.31
N ASN A 197 10.77 -4.79 -11.77
CA ASN A 197 9.65 -3.89 -11.50
C ASN A 197 9.90 -3.03 -10.24
N TYR A 198 10.58 -3.61 -9.24
CA TYR A 198 11.05 -2.85 -8.07
C TYR A 198 12.12 -1.82 -8.45
N ASP A 199 13.07 -2.17 -9.31
CA ASP A 199 14.11 -1.26 -9.80
C ASP A 199 13.51 -0.08 -10.58
N LYS A 200 12.53 -0.36 -11.46
CA LYS A 200 11.76 0.69 -12.14
C LYS A 200 11.03 1.61 -11.15
N SER A 201 10.42 1.04 -10.12
CA SER A 201 9.74 1.82 -9.07
C SER A 201 10.73 2.64 -8.25
N ARG A 202 11.93 2.10 -7.96
CA ARG A 202 13.03 2.81 -7.32
C ARG A 202 13.43 4.05 -8.12
N MET A 203 13.68 3.89 -9.42
CA MET A 203 14.05 4.99 -10.31
C MET A 203 12.99 6.09 -10.34
N ASN A 204 11.70 5.72 -10.39
CA ASN A 204 10.61 6.68 -10.35
C ASN A 204 10.56 7.41 -9.00
N VAL A 205 10.64 6.67 -7.88
CA VAL A 205 10.67 7.25 -6.53
C VAL A 205 11.85 8.21 -6.37
N GLU A 206 13.06 7.82 -6.80
CA GLU A 206 14.25 8.69 -6.80
C GLU A 206 14.03 9.97 -7.63
N THR A 207 13.35 9.86 -8.78
CA THR A 207 13.03 11.01 -9.64
C THR A 207 12.10 12.00 -8.96
N PHE A 208 11.02 11.51 -8.33
CA PHE A 208 10.08 12.35 -7.60
C PHE A 208 10.67 12.90 -6.28
N PHE A 209 11.63 12.20 -5.68
CA PHE A 209 12.27 12.61 -4.43
C PHE A 209 13.37 13.66 -4.64
N GLY A 210 14.05 13.65 -5.79
CA GLY A 210 15.16 14.57 -6.08
C GLY A 210 14.93 16.05 -5.72
N PRO A 211 13.75 16.64 -6.02
CA PRO A 211 13.43 18.02 -5.64
C PRO A 211 13.31 18.28 -4.12
N PHE A 212 13.09 17.23 -3.32
CA PHE A 212 12.94 17.29 -1.86
C PHE A 212 14.25 17.00 -1.12
N ALA A 213 15.26 16.51 -1.86
CA ALA A 213 16.51 16.00 -1.33
C ALA A 213 17.66 17.01 -1.52
N THR A 214 17.43 18.30 -1.27
CA THR A 214 18.56 19.23 -1.17
C THR A 214 19.38 18.91 0.06
N CYS A 215 20.66 19.27 0.06
CA CYS A 215 21.52 18.93 1.18
C CYS A 215 21.11 19.67 2.45
N GLU A 216 20.59 20.88 2.32
CA GLU A 216 19.99 21.64 3.40
C GLU A 216 18.80 20.89 4.02
N ASP A 217 17.89 20.39 3.17
CA ASP A 217 16.69 19.66 3.61
C ASP A 217 17.05 18.39 4.38
N LEU A 218 17.96 17.59 3.80
CA LEU A 218 18.37 16.33 4.40
C LEU A 218 19.15 16.58 5.72
N VAL A 219 19.95 17.65 5.81
CA VAL A 219 20.60 18.05 7.07
C VAL A 219 19.61 18.45 8.13
N GLU A 220 18.63 19.29 7.79
CA GLU A 220 17.61 19.74 8.72
C GLU A 220 16.82 18.58 9.32
N ILE A 221 16.49 17.58 8.50
CA ILE A 221 15.60 16.48 8.89
C ILE A 221 16.33 15.33 9.58
N TYR A 222 17.49 14.91 9.08
CA TYR A 222 18.21 13.78 9.68
C TYR A 222 19.05 14.16 10.91
N THR A 223 19.42 15.44 11.08
CA THR A 223 20.22 15.86 12.25
C THR A 223 19.49 15.61 13.58
N PRO A 224 18.22 16.02 13.79
CA PRO A 224 17.49 15.73 15.02
C PRO A 224 17.28 14.22 15.23
N ARG A 225 16.99 13.47 14.16
CA ARG A 225 16.77 12.01 14.22
C ARG A 225 18.02 11.26 14.65
N LEU A 226 19.17 11.64 14.10
CA LEU A 226 20.44 11.06 14.49
C LEU A 226 20.80 11.40 15.95
N LYS A 227 20.51 12.62 16.41
CA LYS A 227 20.70 12.97 17.83
C LYS A 227 19.83 12.12 18.75
N ALA A 228 18.61 11.81 18.33
CA ALA A 228 17.69 10.96 19.10
C ALA A 228 18.09 9.48 19.07
N THR A 229 18.56 8.97 17.93
CA THR A 229 18.94 7.56 17.73
C THR A 229 20.32 7.43 17.07
N PRO A 230 21.42 7.74 17.79
CA PRO A 230 22.76 7.84 17.20
C PRO A 230 23.32 6.50 16.69
N ASP A 231 22.88 5.39 17.27
CA ASP A 231 23.37 4.04 16.95
C ASP A 231 22.44 3.25 16.00
N ASN A 232 21.43 3.91 15.41
CA ASN A 232 20.50 3.26 14.48
C ASN A 232 21.18 2.99 13.13
N VAL A 233 21.79 1.81 12.98
CA VAL A 233 22.53 1.38 11.77
C VAL A 233 21.68 1.43 10.49
N VAL A 234 20.37 1.19 10.59
CA VAL A 234 19.45 1.28 9.45
C VAL A 234 19.34 2.73 8.97
N LEU A 235 19.10 3.66 9.90
CA LEU A 235 19.05 5.10 9.61
C LEU A 235 20.38 5.60 9.02
N LEU A 236 21.50 5.18 9.61
CA LEU A 236 22.84 5.54 9.15
C LEU A 236 23.11 5.08 7.71
N ARG A 237 22.72 3.85 7.36
CA ARG A 237 22.86 3.31 6.00
C ARG A 237 21.99 4.07 5.00
N LYS A 238 20.74 4.40 5.35
CA LYS A 238 19.84 5.20 4.50
C LYS A 238 20.42 6.56 4.18
N ILE A 239 20.91 7.26 5.21
CA ILE A 239 21.61 8.54 5.07
C ILE A 239 22.79 8.40 4.09
N VAL A 240 23.67 7.42 4.29
CA VAL A 240 24.83 7.22 3.39
C VAL A 240 24.38 6.99 1.94
N ASN A 241 23.35 6.16 1.71
CA ASN A 241 22.83 5.90 0.38
C ASN A 241 22.24 7.17 -0.28
N LEU A 242 21.51 7.98 0.50
CA LEU A 242 20.88 9.22 0.05
C LEU A 242 21.90 10.28 -0.39
N PHE A 243 22.96 10.46 0.40
CA PHE A 243 23.97 11.46 0.13
C PHE A 243 25.11 10.93 -0.80
N GLY A 244 25.15 9.61 -1.07
CA GLY A 244 26.27 8.87 -1.68
C GLY A 244 26.46 9.01 -3.20
N LYS A 245 25.66 9.85 -3.89
CA LYS A 245 25.84 10.13 -5.33
C LYS A 245 26.42 11.53 -5.64
N LYS A 246 26.79 12.33 -4.63
CA LYS A 246 27.40 13.67 -4.82
C LYS A 246 28.66 13.83 -3.95
N ASP A 247 29.81 13.56 -4.56
CA ASP A 247 31.15 13.40 -3.95
C ASP A 247 31.57 14.48 -2.93
N VAL A 248 31.15 15.74 -3.14
CA VAL A 248 31.56 16.86 -2.27
C VAL A 248 30.66 17.03 -1.04
N MET A 249 29.39 16.61 -1.13
CA MET A 249 28.38 16.87 -0.11
C MET A 249 28.30 15.75 0.92
N MET A 250 28.58 14.50 0.51
CA MET A 250 28.79 13.36 1.40
C MET A 250 29.83 13.70 2.47
N GLN A 251 30.95 14.31 2.06
CA GLN A 251 32.01 14.69 2.98
C GLN A 251 31.59 15.79 3.96
N GLN A 252 30.79 16.78 3.53
CA GLN A 252 30.27 17.82 4.43
C GLN A 252 29.26 17.26 5.43
N PHE A 253 28.41 16.33 5.01
CA PHE A 253 27.46 15.65 5.89
C PHE A 253 28.20 14.81 6.93
N ILE A 254 29.09 13.90 6.48
CA ILE A 254 29.95 13.08 7.35
C ILE A 254 30.74 13.95 8.34
N CYS A 255 31.31 15.08 7.89
CA CYS A 255 32.05 15.99 8.75
C CYS A 255 31.17 16.68 9.81
N ARG A 256 29.90 17.00 9.49
CA ARG A 256 28.92 17.47 10.49
C ARG A 256 28.50 16.36 11.44
N LEU A 257 28.35 15.12 10.97
CA LEU A 257 28.02 13.96 11.81
C LEU A 257 29.14 13.62 12.80
N GLN A 258 30.40 13.70 12.37
CA GLN A 258 31.58 13.50 13.21
C GLN A 258 31.62 14.46 14.41
N LYS A 259 30.99 15.64 14.29
CA LYS A 259 30.86 16.61 15.39
C LYS A 259 29.71 16.29 16.36
N ILE A 260 28.77 15.43 15.97
CA ILE A 260 27.58 15.06 16.75
C ILE A 260 27.77 13.73 17.49
N SER A 261 28.49 12.76 16.89
CA SER A 261 28.79 11.47 17.52
C SER A 261 30.17 11.47 18.17
N THR A 262 30.21 11.57 19.51
CA THR A 262 31.45 11.55 20.32
C THR A 262 31.96 10.14 20.64
N LYS A 263 31.31 9.07 20.15
CA LYS A 263 31.76 7.67 20.32
C LYS A 263 32.03 7.02 18.97
N GLN A 264 33.08 6.19 18.93
CA GLN A 264 33.63 5.49 17.76
C GLN A 264 32.60 5.26 16.64
N ASN A 265 32.84 5.99 15.56
CA ASN A 265 31.98 6.21 14.41
C ASN A 265 31.50 4.91 13.74
N PRO A 266 30.22 4.49 13.90
CA PRO A 266 29.68 3.32 13.23
C PRO A 266 29.63 3.47 11.70
N LEU A 267 29.56 4.70 11.19
CA LEU A 267 29.51 4.98 9.74
C LEU A 267 30.83 4.69 9.04
N GLN A 268 31.96 4.77 9.74
CA GLN A 268 33.28 4.49 9.15
C GLN A 268 33.46 2.99 8.83
N LYS A 269 32.57 2.12 9.33
CA LYS A 269 32.47 0.71 8.98
C LYS A 269 31.49 0.42 7.83
N LEU A 270 30.72 1.42 7.40
CA LEU A 270 29.70 1.32 6.35
C LEU A 270 30.13 1.98 5.03
N LEU A 271 31.23 2.73 5.04
CA LEU A 271 31.95 3.25 3.87
C LEU A 271 33.08 2.28 3.51
#